data_AF-A0A2V9DCH0-F1
#
_entry.id   AF-A0A2V9DCH0-F1
#
_cell.length_a   1.000
_cell.length_b   1.000
_cell.length_c   1.000
_cell.angle_alpha   90.00
_cell.angle_beta   90.00
_cell.angle_gamma   90.00
#
_symmetry.space_group_name_H-M   'P 1'
#
loop_
_entity.id
_entity.type
_entity.pdbx_description
1 polymer ?
#
loop_
_entity_poly.entity_id
_entity_poly.type
_entity_poly.pdbx_seq_one_letter_code
_entity_poly.pdbx_strand_id
1 'polypeptide(L)'
;MKLRRNILVALLCLAAAGLCGCRRNIVRAAPPSVASPPDTEPFPQPTVVAQPPAAAPAEPPEVKSPAQPVPVVGEAPRPRPPVEAEAATPKSEPEPEPEPVQIAPQLSAKDQAAAVRTTTDDIRIAERNLQLAYGRQLNASQNDLVAKIAGFLGQAHEAIRTGDWVRAQNLAQKAQVLSVELVKSL
;
A
#
# COMPACT_ATOMS: atom_id res chain seq x y z
N MET A 1 61.18 3.90 -5.72
CA MET A 1 61.01 4.72 -4.49
C MET A 1 60.07 5.94 -4.64
N LYS A 2 59.91 6.56 -5.82
CA LYS A 2 59.04 7.73 -6.02
C LYS A 2 57.53 7.45 -5.83
N LEU A 3 57.06 6.27 -6.22
CA LEU A 3 55.64 5.91 -6.14
C LEU A 3 55.12 5.75 -4.69
N ARG A 4 55.95 5.20 -3.78
CA ARG A 4 55.60 5.05 -2.36
C ARG A 4 55.54 6.40 -1.62
N ARG A 5 56.35 7.37 -2.04
CA ARG A 5 56.34 8.73 -1.48
C ARG A 5 55.09 9.50 -1.89
N ASN A 6 54.62 9.32 -3.12
CA ASN A 6 53.39 9.96 -3.60
C ASN A 6 52.14 9.36 -2.93
N ILE A 7 52.13 8.05 -2.67
CA ILE A 7 51.04 7.39 -1.93
C ILE A 7 50.97 7.88 -0.47
N LEU A 8 52.13 8.07 0.16
CA LEU A 8 52.19 8.52 1.56
C LEU A 8 51.75 9.99 1.73
N VAL A 9 52.05 10.85 0.74
CA VAL A 9 51.56 12.24 0.71
C VAL A 9 50.06 12.31 0.45
N ALA A 10 49.53 11.47 -0.44
CA ALA A 10 48.10 11.42 -0.72
C ALA A 10 47.26 10.94 0.48
N LEU A 11 47.76 9.97 1.25
CA LEU A 11 47.11 9.50 2.48
C LEU A 11 47.12 10.55 3.60
N LEU A 12 48.17 11.38 3.68
CA LEU A 12 48.25 12.47 4.67
C LEU A 12 47.23 13.59 4.38
N CYS A 13 46.96 13.90 3.10
CA CYS A 13 45.98 14.91 2.71
C CYS A 13 44.53 14.48 2.96
N LEU A 14 44.21 13.18 2.88
CA LEU A 14 42.86 12.68 3.14
C LEU A 14 42.47 12.74 4.64
N ALA A 15 43.45 12.70 5.55
CA ALA A 15 43.18 12.79 6.99
C ALA A 15 42.80 14.21 7.47
N ALA A 16 43.17 15.25 6.71
CA ALA A 16 42.93 16.65 7.11
C ALA A 16 41.53 17.17 6.77
N ALA A 17 40.74 16.46 5.96
CA ALA A 17 39.41 16.90 5.54
C ALA A 17 38.26 16.49 6.49
N GLY A 18 38.56 15.78 7.59
CA GLY A 18 37.56 15.17 8.47
C GLY A 18 37.01 16.03 9.62
N LEU A 19 37.33 17.33 9.72
CA LEU A 19 37.02 18.14 10.93
C LEU A 19 36.04 19.31 10.73
N CYS A 20 35.43 19.49 9.55
CA CYS A 20 34.40 20.52 9.37
C CYS A 20 32.97 20.01 9.71
N GLY A 21 32.69 19.98 11.01
CA GLY A 21 31.49 20.60 11.62
C GLY A 21 30.09 20.17 11.16
N CYS A 22 29.45 19.31 11.95
CA CYS A 22 27.99 19.18 12.02
C CYS A 22 27.34 20.47 12.56
N ARG A 23 26.69 21.27 11.71
CA ARG A 23 25.82 22.36 12.16
C ARG A 23 24.38 21.86 12.25
N ARG A 24 23.99 21.32 13.41
CA ARG A 24 22.59 20.97 13.72
C ARG A 24 21.80 22.26 13.95
N ASN A 25 20.92 22.60 13.00
CA ASN A 25 19.89 23.61 13.21
C ASN A 25 18.81 23.01 14.12
N ILE A 26 18.86 23.35 15.41
CA ILE A 26 17.77 23.07 16.33
C ILE A 26 16.72 24.14 16.09
N VAL A 27 15.66 23.78 15.35
CA VAL A 27 14.45 24.60 15.26
C VAL A 27 13.74 24.50 16.60
N ARG A 28 13.74 25.61 17.35
CA ARG A 28 13.00 25.75 18.61
C ARG A 28 11.51 25.79 18.26
N ALA A 29 10.79 24.70 18.53
CA ALA A 29 9.34 24.67 18.47
C ALA A 29 8.76 25.69 19.46
N ALA A 30 7.96 26.63 18.96
CA ALA A 30 7.12 27.46 19.81
C ALA A 30 5.92 26.62 20.29
N PRO A 31 5.48 26.75 21.55
CA PRO A 31 4.28 26.08 22.04
C PRO A 31 3.01 26.61 21.33
N PRO A 32 1.95 25.80 21.22
CA PRO A 32 0.75 26.13 20.48
C PRO A 32 -0.01 27.28 21.15
N SER A 33 -0.34 28.32 20.37
CA SER A 33 -1.34 29.31 20.77
C SER A 33 -2.71 28.66 20.75
N VAL A 34 -3.24 28.37 21.93
CA VAL A 34 -4.64 27.97 22.12
C VAL A 34 -5.48 29.22 21.89
N ALA A 35 -6.05 29.36 20.69
CA ALA A 35 -7.14 30.29 20.45
C ALA A 35 -8.45 29.59 20.86
N SER A 36 -9.09 30.12 21.90
CA SER A 36 -10.44 29.72 22.31
C SER A 36 -11.44 29.87 21.16
N PRO A 37 -12.39 28.93 20.98
CA PRO A 37 -13.50 29.13 20.05
C PRO A 37 -14.45 30.20 20.58
N PRO A 38 -14.91 31.16 19.76
CA PRO A 38 -16.00 32.05 20.12
C PRO A 38 -17.34 31.30 20.13
N ASP A 39 -18.22 31.76 21.00
CA ASP A 39 -19.60 31.34 21.23
C ASP A 39 -20.45 31.22 19.96
N THR A 40 -21.35 30.23 20.03
CA THR A 40 -22.55 29.94 19.26
C THR A 40 -23.16 31.09 18.43
N GLU A 41 -23.24 30.88 17.11
CA GLU A 41 -24.32 31.44 16.29
C GLU A 41 -25.29 30.34 15.84
N PRO A 42 -26.62 30.58 15.82
CA PRO A 42 -27.61 29.58 15.43
C PRO A 42 -27.64 29.41 13.92
N PHE A 43 -27.50 28.16 13.45
CA PHE A 43 -27.75 27.83 12.05
C PHE A 43 -29.23 28.08 11.69
N PRO A 44 -29.52 28.83 10.60
CA PRO A 44 -30.87 28.89 10.06
C PRO A 44 -31.24 27.52 9.46
N GLN A 45 -32.43 27.03 9.83
CA GLN A 45 -33.01 25.81 9.27
C GLN A 45 -33.24 25.98 7.76
N PRO A 46 -32.92 24.98 6.92
CA PRO A 46 -33.30 25.03 5.52
C PRO A 46 -34.82 24.91 5.38
N THR A 47 -35.41 25.96 4.82
CA THR A 47 -36.80 26.03 4.36
C THR A 47 -37.12 24.83 3.46
N VAL A 48 -38.14 24.07 3.84
CA VAL A 48 -38.74 23.00 3.02
C VAL A 48 -39.28 23.63 1.74
N VAL A 49 -38.60 23.40 0.62
CA VAL A 49 -39.16 23.66 -0.71
C VAL A 49 -40.11 22.51 -1.03
N ALA A 50 -41.39 22.86 -1.17
CA ALA A 50 -42.45 21.97 -1.60
C ALA A 50 -42.11 21.29 -2.95
N GLN A 51 -42.15 19.95 -2.98
CA GLN A 51 -42.11 19.18 -4.22
C GLN A 51 -43.52 19.19 -4.88
N PRO A 52 -43.63 19.54 -6.17
CA PRO A 52 -44.82 19.27 -6.99
C PRO A 52 -44.93 17.78 -7.38
N PRO A 53 -46.14 17.28 -7.72
CA PRO A 53 -46.48 15.87 -7.65
C PRO A 53 -46.15 15.04 -8.90
N ALA A 54 -45.88 13.75 -8.62
CA ALA A 54 -46.20 12.54 -9.38
C ALA A 54 -45.87 12.46 -10.89
N ALA A 55 -44.83 11.67 -11.19
CA ALA A 55 -44.80 10.78 -12.34
C ALA A 55 -44.17 9.44 -11.92
N ALA A 56 -44.98 8.37 -11.87
CA ALA A 56 -44.49 6.99 -11.75
C ALA A 56 -43.69 6.64 -13.02
N PRO A 57 -42.62 5.83 -12.96
CA PRO A 57 -42.81 4.37 -13.11
C PRO A 57 -41.79 3.43 -12.40
N ALA A 58 -42.20 2.17 -12.36
CA ALA A 58 -41.44 0.92 -12.23
C ALA A 58 -41.07 0.45 -10.81
N GLU A 59 -41.77 -0.62 -10.44
CA GLU A 59 -41.56 -1.47 -9.26
C GLU A 59 -40.11 -2.02 -9.22
N PRO A 60 -39.49 -2.06 -8.02
CA PRO A 60 -38.23 -2.78 -7.83
C PRO A 60 -38.47 -4.28 -8.00
N PRO A 61 -37.60 -5.03 -8.72
CA PRO A 61 -37.69 -6.48 -8.74
C PRO A 61 -37.50 -7.03 -7.32
N GLU A 62 -38.47 -7.84 -6.87
CA GLU A 62 -38.37 -8.67 -5.67
C GLU A 62 -37.11 -9.55 -5.76
N VAL A 63 -36.08 -9.16 -5.01
CA VAL A 63 -34.97 -10.05 -4.71
C VAL A 63 -35.47 -11.04 -3.67
N LYS A 64 -35.83 -12.24 -4.14
CA LYS A 64 -36.11 -13.39 -3.27
C LYS A 64 -34.87 -13.64 -2.39
N SER A 65 -34.98 -13.22 -1.13
CA SER A 65 -34.06 -13.60 -0.06
C SER A 65 -34.07 -15.11 0.09
N PRO A 66 -32.94 -15.81 -0.07
CA PRO A 66 -32.84 -17.20 0.33
C PRO A 66 -33.00 -17.30 1.85
N ALA A 67 -33.99 -18.09 2.26
CA ALA A 67 -34.34 -18.34 3.64
C ALA A 67 -33.13 -18.78 4.48
N GLN A 68 -32.94 -18.10 5.61
CA GLN A 68 -32.07 -18.59 6.69
C GLN A 68 -32.65 -19.92 7.20
N PRO A 69 -31.87 -21.00 7.32
CA PRO A 69 -32.36 -22.22 7.95
C PRO A 69 -32.54 -21.98 9.46
N VAL A 70 -33.77 -22.22 9.90
CA VAL A 70 -34.25 -22.18 11.28
C VAL A 70 -33.41 -23.07 12.22
N PRO A 71 -33.22 -22.66 13.50
CA PRO A 71 -32.61 -23.51 14.51
C PRO A 71 -33.61 -24.59 14.93
N VAL A 72 -33.30 -25.85 14.66
CA VAL A 72 -34.10 -26.99 15.15
C VAL A 72 -33.80 -27.20 16.63
N VAL A 73 -34.74 -26.77 17.47
CA VAL A 73 -34.79 -27.13 18.88
C VAL A 73 -35.38 -28.53 19.03
N GLY A 74 -34.61 -29.41 19.70
CA GLY A 74 -35.11 -30.42 20.62
C GLY A 74 -35.75 -31.69 20.03
N GLU A 75 -34.99 -32.78 19.97
CA GLU A 75 -35.55 -34.12 20.13
C GLU A 75 -34.81 -34.86 21.25
N ALA A 76 -35.60 -35.38 22.20
CA ALA A 76 -35.15 -36.07 23.40
C ALA A 76 -34.45 -37.42 23.09
N PRO A 77 -33.56 -37.92 23.96
CA PRO A 77 -32.75 -39.10 23.65
C PRO A 77 -33.57 -40.38 23.77
N ARG A 78 -33.61 -41.18 22.69
CA ARG A 78 -34.01 -42.59 22.78
C ARG A 78 -32.84 -43.43 23.33
N PRO A 79 -33.10 -44.45 24.17
CA PRO A 79 -32.05 -45.24 24.81
C PRO A 79 -31.35 -46.15 23.78
N ARG A 80 -30.01 -46.07 23.75
CA ARG A 80 -29.16 -46.95 22.91
C ARG A 80 -28.99 -48.32 23.60
N PRO A 81 -29.05 -49.44 22.86
CA PRO A 81 -28.52 -50.72 23.34
C PRO A 81 -26.99 -50.62 23.45
N PRO A 82 -26.35 -51.26 24.46
CA PRO A 82 -24.91 -51.25 24.61
C PRO A 82 -24.28 -52.20 23.60
N VAL A 83 -23.38 -51.70 22.76
CA VAL A 83 -22.44 -52.55 22.03
C VAL A 83 -21.03 -52.03 22.30
N GLU A 84 -20.37 -52.85 23.13
CA GLU A 84 -18.94 -53.16 23.22
C GLU A 84 -17.92 -52.08 22.88
N ALA A 85 -17.14 -51.76 23.92
CA ALA A 85 -15.85 -51.09 23.81
C ALA A 85 -14.88 -52.01 23.06
N GLU A 86 -14.39 -51.54 21.91
CA GLU A 86 -13.20 -52.11 21.30
C GLU A 86 -12.20 -51.00 20.93
N ALA A 87 -11.00 -51.19 21.49
CA ALA A 87 -9.70 -50.69 21.08
C ALA A 87 -9.50 -49.17 20.89
N ALA A 88 -8.63 -48.62 21.75
CA ALA A 88 -7.97 -47.33 21.58
C ALA A 88 -7.26 -47.25 20.21
N THR A 89 -7.68 -46.30 19.38
CA THR A 89 -6.92 -45.85 18.21
C THR A 89 -5.91 -44.76 18.61
N PRO A 90 -4.71 -44.76 18.02
CA PRO A 90 -3.65 -43.81 18.37
C PRO A 90 -3.97 -42.40 17.88
N LYS A 91 -3.53 -41.43 18.68
CA LYS A 91 -3.59 -39.97 18.47
C LYS A 91 -3.15 -39.58 17.05
N SER A 92 -4.09 -39.12 16.23
CA SER A 92 -3.81 -38.55 14.91
C SER A 92 -2.93 -37.29 15.05
N GLU A 93 -1.83 -37.30 14.31
CA GLU A 93 -0.94 -36.18 14.03
C GLU A 93 -1.70 -35.06 13.30
N PRO A 94 -1.41 -33.76 13.51
CA PRO A 94 -2.08 -32.68 12.79
C PRO A 94 -1.69 -32.73 11.31
N GLU A 95 -2.69 -32.88 10.43
CA GLU A 95 -2.54 -32.78 8.98
C GLU A 95 -2.05 -31.38 8.59
N PRO A 96 -1.03 -31.22 7.74
CA PRO A 96 -0.54 -29.92 7.34
C PRO A 96 -1.60 -29.20 6.49
N GLU A 97 -2.01 -28.02 6.94
CA GLU A 97 -2.94 -27.15 6.24
C GLU A 97 -2.39 -26.85 4.83
N PRO A 98 -3.20 -27.01 3.77
CA PRO A 98 -2.70 -26.86 2.40
C PRO A 98 -2.27 -25.41 2.16
N GLU A 99 -1.02 -25.24 1.74
CA GLU A 99 -0.51 -23.92 1.36
C GLU A 99 -1.39 -23.32 0.24
N PRO A 100 -1.73 -22.01 0.32
CA PRO A 100 -2.58 -21.38 -0.67
C PRO A 100 -1.94 -21.48 -2.07
N VAL A 101 -2.69 -22.06 -3.00
CA VAL A 101 -2.28 -22.20 -4.40
C VAL A 101 -2.20 -20.82 -5.05
N GLN A 102 -0.99 -20.30 -5.24
CA GLN A 102 -0.75 -19.04 -5.95
C GLN A 102 -0.62 -19.31 -7.45
N ILE A 103 -1.59 -18.84 -8.25
CA ILE A 103 -1.53 -18.88 -9.72
C ILE A 103 -0.88 -17.57 -10.20
N ALA A 104 0.41 -17.63 -10.55
CA ALA A 104 1.09 -16.52 -11.20
C ALA A 104 0.78 -16.51 -12.72
N PRO A 105 0.55 -15.34 -13.34
CA PRO A 105 0.43 -15.26 -14.79
C PRO A 105 1.72 -15.74 -15.48
N GLN A 106 1.64 -16.75 -16.34
CA GLN A 106 2.78 -17.18 -17.15
C GLN A 106 2.83 -16.37 -18.45
N LEU A 107 3.84 -15.50 -18.56
CA LEU A 107 4.10 -14.73 -19.79
C LEU A 107 4.93 -15.58 -20.77
N SER A 108 4.69 -15.40 -22.07
CA SER A 108 5.61 -15.92 -23.09
C SER A 108 6.98 -15.24 -22.96
N ALA A 109 8.07 -15.86 -23.45
CA ALA A 109 9.40 -15.26 -23.36
C ALA A 109 9.49 -13.87 -24.02
N LYS A 110 8.74 -13.67 -25.11
CA LYS A 110 8.66 -12.36 -25.80
C LYS A 110 7.93 -11.32 -24.96
N ASP A 111 6.80 -11.69 -24.38
CA ASP A 111 6.00 -10.78 -23.55
C ASP A 111 6.72 -10.46 -22.25
N GLN A 112 7.48 -11.42 -21.70
CA GLN A 112 8.33 -11.18 -20.53
C GLN A 112 9.43 -10.17 -20.84
N ALA A 113 10.14 -10.31 -21.97
CA ALA A 113 11.16 -9.34 -22.36
C ALA A 113 10.58 -7.92 -22.55
N ALA A 114 9.38 -7.82 -23.14
CA ALA A 114 8.67 -6.55 -23.26
C ALA A 114 8.26 -5.99 -21.88
N ALA A 115 7.72 -6.83 -21.00
CA ALA A 115 7.34 -6.45 -19.64
C ALA A 115 8.54 -5.94 -18.84
N VAL A 116 9.68 -6.62 -18.89
CA VAL A 116 10.93 -6.20 -18.23
C VAL A 116 11.35 -4.81 -18.70
N ARG A 117 11.38 -4.59 -20.02
CA ARG A 117 11.78 -3.31 -20.61
C ARG A 117 10.85 -2.19 -20.16
N THR A 118 9.54 -2.34 -20.35
CA THR A 118 8.56 -1.32 -19.98
C THR A 118 8.58 -1.02 -18.49
N THR A 119 8.63 -2.06 -17.64
CA THR A 119 8.70 -1.91 -16.17
C THR A 119 9.92 -1.09 -15.76
N THR A 120 11.08 -1.40 -16.33
CA THR A 120 12.34 -0.70 -16.02
C THR A 120 12.29 0.76 -16.48
N ASP A 121 11.70 1.03 -17.65
CA ASP A 121 11.52 2.38 -18.16
C ASP A 121 10.57 3.20 -17.27
N ASP A 122 9.45 2.62 -16.84
CA ASP A 122 8.48 3.27 -15.97
C ASP A 122 9.06 3.59 -14.58
N ILE A 123 9.80 2.64 -13.97
CA ILE A 123 10.55 2.87 -12.73
C ILE A 123 11.51 4.04 -12.88
N ARG A 124 12.34 4.03 -13.94
CA ARG A 124 13.33 5.08 -14.19
C ARG A 124 12.70 6.46 -14.37
N ILE A 125 11.55 6.55 -15.06
CA ILE A 125 10.81 7.80 -15.22
C ILE A 125 10.31 8.29 -13.87
N ALA A 126 9.68 7.41 -13.08
CA ALA A 126 9.14 7.76 -11.78
C ALA A 126 10.22 8.24 -10.79
N GLU A 127 11.35 7.55 -10.72
CA GLU A 127 12.49 7.93 -9.89
C GLU A 127 13.06 9.29 -10.27
N ARG A 128 13.23 9.55 -11.58
CA ARG A 128 13.69 10.86 -12.07
C ARG A 128 12.73 11.97 -11.64
N ASN A 129 11.43 11.73 -11.77
CA ASN A 129 10.41 12.71 -11.42
C ASN A 129 10.37 12.97 -9.89
N LEU A 130 10.56 11.94 -9.06
CA LEU A 130 10.74 12.13 -7.61
C LEU A 130 11.97 12.99 -7.29
N GLN A 131 13.07 12.78 -8.02
CA GLN A 131 14.27 13.59 -7.83
C GLN A 131 14.04 15.08 -8.12
N LEU A 132 13.13 15.43 -9.04
CA LEU A 132 12.77 16.83 -9.32
C LEU A 132 11.99 17.50 -8.18
N ALA A 133 11.28 16.71 -7.37
CA ALA A 133 10.58 17.20 -6.18
C ALA A 133 11.51 17.36 -4.97
N TYR A 134 12.70 16.76 -5.00
CA TYR A 134 13.65 16.81 -3.89
C TYR A 134 14.11 18.25 -3.61
N GLY A 135 14.07 18.65 -2.34
CA GLY A 135 14.47 19.99 -1.91
C GLY A 135 13.45 21.10 -2.20
N ARG A 136 12.30 20.78 -2.80
CA ARG A 136 11.18 21.72 -2.94
C ARG A 136 10.33 21.75 -1.67
N GLN A 137 9.69 22.88 -1.41
CA GLN A 137 8.68 22.98 -0.37
C GLN A 137 7.35 22.46 -0.93
N LEU A 138 6.99 21.24 -0.53
CA LEU A 138 5.78 20.56 -1.01
C LEU A 138 4.59 20.85 -0.08
N ASN A 139 3.39 20.97 -0.65
CA ASN A 139 2.14 21.01 0.12
C ASN A 139 1.70 19.59 0.56
N ALA A 140 0.61 19.49 1.31
CA ALA A 140 0.15 18.21 1.85
C ALA A 140 -0.19 17.17 0.76
N SER A 141 -0.87 17.57 -0.32
CA SER A 141 -1.25 16.66 -1.40
C SER A 141 -0.04 16.21 -2.23
N GLN A 142 0.94 17.09 -2.47
CA GLN A 142 2.21 16.74 -3.12
C GLN A 142 3.04 15.76 -2.27
N ASN A 143 3.09 15.95 -0.96
CA ASN A 143 3.78 15.00 -0.06
C ASN A 143 3.10 13.62 -0.08
N ASP A 144 1.76 13.58 -0.11
CA ASP A 144 1.01 12.33 -0.25
C ASP A 144 1.31 11.63 -1.59
N LEU A 145 1.38 12.38 -2.70
CA LEU A 145 1.81 11.84 -3.99
C LEU A 145 3.23 11.25 -3.92
N VAL A 146 4.19 11.98 -3.34
CA VAL A 146 5.57 11.48 -3.14
C VAL A 146 5.59 10.17 -2.37
N ALA A 147 4.85 10.09 -1.26
CA ALA A 147 4.78 8.87 -0.44
C ALA A 147 4.18 7.68 -1.22
N LYS A 148 3.10 7.91 -1.98
CA LYS A 148 2.47 6.87 -2.82
C LYS A 148 3.40 6.39 -3.93
N ILE A 149 4.06 7.31 -4.64
CA ILE A 149 5.02 6.97 -5.70
C ILE A 149 6.15 6.12 -5.12
N ALA A 150 6.74 6.54 -4.00
CA ALA A 150 7.80 5.79 -3.32
C ALA A 150 7.33 4.40 -2.87
N GLY A 151 6.10 4.29 -2.37
CA GLY A 151 5.49 3.01 -2.01
C GLY A 151 5.33 2.07 -3.19
N PHE A 152 4.81 2.55 -4.32
CA PHE A 152 4.68 1.74 -5.53
C PHE A 152 6.04 1.32 -6.11
N LEU A 153 7.05 2.19 -6.09
CA LEU A 153 8.41 1.85 -6.50
C LEU A 153 9.01 0.76 -5.61
N GLY A 154 8.84 0.86 -4.29
CA GLY A 154 9.30 -0.17 -3.36
C GLY A 154 8.66 -1.53 -3.63
N GLN A 155 7.34 -1.55 -3.86
CA GLN A 155 6.62 -2.78 -4.20
C GLN A 155 6.98 -3.33 -5.59
N ALA A 156 7.22 -2.46 -6.58
CA ALA A 156 7.64 -2.86 -7.92
C ALA A 156 9.01 -3.55 -7.86
N HIS A 157 9.97 -2.98 -7.11
CA HIS A 157 11.28 -3.60 -6.89
C HIS A 157 11.18 -4.94 -6.16
N GLU A 158 10.27 -5.07 -5.18
CA GLU A 158 10.03 -6.36 -4.52
C GLU A 158 9.46 -7.39 -5.50
N ALA A 159 8.46 -7.02 -6.31
CA ALA A 159 7.89 -7.91 -7.32
C ALA A 159 8.94 -8.36 -8.36
N ILE A 160 9.88 -7.47 -8.73
CA ILE A 160 11.03 -7.85 -9.59
C ILE A 160 11.90 -8.89 -8.89
N ARG A 161 12.21 -8.70 -7.59
CA ARG A 161 13.01 -9.66 -6.81
C ARG A 161 12.37 -11.04 -6.73
N THR A 162 11.05 -11.10 -6.62
CA THR A 162 10.29 -12.36 -6.56
C THR A 162 9.95 -12.92 -7.95
N GLY A 163 10.36 -12.26 -9.03
CA GLY A 163 10.10 -12.69 -10.41
C GLY A 163 8.66 -12.45 -10.90
N ASP A 164 7.84 -11.72 -10.15
CA ASP A 164 6.46 -11.37 -10.52
C ASP A 164 6.46 -10.11 -11.41
N TRP A 165 6.83 -10.31 -12.68
CA TRP A 165 6.95 -9.22 -13.65
C TRP A 165 5.62 -8.55 -14.00
N VAL A 166 4.50 -9.27 -13.91
CA VAL A 166 3.17 -8.68 -14.17
C VAL A 166 2.81 -7.72 -13.05
N ARG A 167 3.01 -8.12 -11.79
CA ARG A 167 2.80 -7.21 -10.66
C ARG A 167 3.77 -6.03 -10.69
N ALA A 168 5.05 -6.28 -10.99
CA ALA A 168 6.05 -5.24 -11.11
C ALA A 168 5.66 -4.18 -12.15
N GLN A 169 5.23 -4.62 -13.34
CA GLN A 169 4.79 -3.72 -14.41
C GLN A 169 3.62 -2.83 -13.96
N ASN A 170 2.59 -3.42 -13.37
CA ASN A 170 1.42 -2.68 -12.90
C ASN A 170 1.76 -1.65 -11.83
N LEU A 171 2.67 -1.99 -10.90
CA LEU A 171 3.12 -1.08 -9.84
C LEU A 171 4.01 0.04 -10.39
N ALA A 172 4.93 -0.29 -11.30
CA ALA A 172 5.78 0.67 -11.99
C ALA A 172 4.96 1.69 -12.80
N GLN A 173 3.95 1.22 -13.54
CA GLN A 173 3.06 2.10 -14.31
C GLN A 173 2.28 3.05 -13.39
N LYS A 174 1.78 2.57 -12.24
CA LYS A 174 1.12 3.44 -11.23
C LYS A 174 2.08 4.51 -10.70
N ALA A 175 3.31 4.12 -10.35
CA ALA A 175 4.33 5.05 -9.91
C ALA A 175 4.64 6.10 -10.99
N GLN A 176 4.76 5.68 -12.24
CA GLN A 176 5.05 6.54 -13.38
C GLN A 176 3.93 7.56 -13.61
N VAL A 177 2.67 7.15 -13.63
CA VAL A 177 1.53 8.06 -13.81
C VAL A 177 1.47 9.10 -12.69
N LEU A 178 1.53 8.66 -11.43
CA LEU A 178 1.51 9.59 -10.29
C LEU A 178 2.72 10.51 -10.26
N SER A 179 3.88 10.05 -10.72
CA SER A 179 5.09 10.88 -10.82
C SER A 179 4.97 12.00 -11.86
N VAL A 180 4.26 11.73 -12.96
CA VAL A 180 3.95 12.75 -13.97
C VAL A 180 2.98 13.78 -13.40
N GLU A 181 1.98 13.34 -12.62
CA GLU A 181 1.07 14.26 -11.91
C GLU A 181 1.80 15.12 -10.89
N LEU A 182 2.72 14.52 -10.11
CA LEU A 182 3.56 15.25 -9.18
C LEU A 182 4.30 16.38 -9.90
N VAL A 183 5.06 16.08 -10.96
CA VAL A 183 5.82 17.07 -11.72
C VAL A 183 4.95 18.17 -12.32
N LYS A 184 3.73 17.84 -12.78
CA LYS A 184 2.76 18.84 -13.27
C LYS A 184 2.25 19.76 -12.18
N SER A 185 2.30 19.33 -10.93
CA SER A 185 1.83 20.08 -9.76
C SER A 185 2.93 20.85 -9.02
N LEU A 186 4.21 20.70 -9.41
CA LEU A 186 5.39 21.31 -8.77
C LEU A 186 5.59 22.81 -9.07
#